data_AF-N6UNB6-F1
#
_entry.id   AF-N6UNB6-F1
#
_cell.length_a   1.000
_cell.length_b   1.000
_cell.length_c   1.000
_cell.angle_alpha   90.00
_cell.angle_beta   90.00
_cell.angle_gamma   90.00
#
_symmetry.space_group_name_H-M   'P 1'
#
loop_
_entity.id
_entity.type
_entity.pdbx_description
1 polymer ?
#
loop_
_entity_poly.entity_id
_entity_poly.type
_entity_poly.pdbx_seq_one_letter_code
_entity_poly.pdbx_strand_id
1 'polypeptide(L)'
;MDQGTDAKDVLENKLVPLRRGYVGVINRSQKDLDGGKDIKLQIKAERDYFLQHPSYKHMADKMGTTYLQKTLNAQLTNHIHNTLPSLRDKLQKQLYALEKNLGDMKHLKLDDKTMKTKALLQ
;
A
#
# COMPACT_ATOMS: atom_id res chain seq x y z
N MET A 1 -12.40 3.24 25.53
CA MET A 1 -12.75 4.66 25.34
C MET A 1 -13.34 5.13 26.63
N ASP A 2 -12.96 6.33 27.08
CA ASP A 2 -13.57 6.90 28.26
C ASP A 2 -15.04 7.17 27.99
N GLN A 3 -15.85 6.99 29.03
CA GLN A 3 -17.29 7.16 28.92
C GLN A 3 -17.60 8.60 28.46
N GLY A 4 -18.22 8.73 27.28
CA GLY A 4 -18.55 10.03 26.67
C GLY A 4 -17.59 10.53 25.58
N THR A 5 -16.54 9.77 25.24
CA THR A 5 -15.65 10.09 24.10
C THR A 5 -15.87 9.14 22.94
N ASP A 6 -15.96 9.68 21.72
CA ASP A 6 -16.00 8.89 20.49
C ASP A 6 -15.04 9.45 19.44
N ALA A 7 -14.69 8.61 18.46
CA ALA A 7 -13.78 8.96 17.38
C ALA A 7 -14.54 9.29 16.08
N LYS A 8 -15.79 9.73 16.19
CA LYS A 8 -16.69 9.89 15.04
C LYS A 8 -16.11 10.86 14.02
N ASP A 9 -15.66 12.03 14.43
CA ASP A 9 -15.14 13.05 13.49
C ASP A 9 -13.87 12.60 12.75
N VAL A 10 -13.07 11.74 13.38
CA VAL A 10 -11.91 11.12 12.74
C VAL A 10 -12.37 10.09 11.71
N LEU A 11 -13.26 9.17 12.10
CA LEU A 11 -13.77 8.12 11.22
C LEU A 11 -14.63 8.66 10.07
N GLU A 12 -15.29 9.80 10.24
CA GLU A 12 -15.99 10.54 9.19
C GLU A 12 -15.05 11.35 8.29
N ASN A 13 -13.73 11.28 8.53
CA ASN A 13 -12.70 11.96 7.75
C ASN A 13 -12.85 13.50 7.79
N LYS A 14 -13.44 14.05 8.86
CA LYS A 14 -13.70 15.48 9.04
C LYS A 14 -12.57 16.20 9.76
N LEU A 15 -11.94 15.54 10.74
CA LEU A 15 -10.88 16.16 11.54
C LEU A 15 -9.58 16.32 10.75
N VAL A 16 -9.05 15.22 10.21
CA VAL A 16 -7.87 15.21 9.34
C VAL A 16 -8.21 14.42 8.08
N PRO A 17 -8.51 15.07 6.96
CA PRO A 17 -8.97 14.38 5.77
C PRO A 17 -7.84 13.61 5.08
N LEU A 18 -8.00 12.29 4.97
CA LEU A 18 -7.14 11.41 4.18
C LEU A 18 -7.79 11.09 2.83
N ARG A 19 -6.97 10.99 1.78
CA ARG A 19 -7.42 10.61 0.42
C ARG A 19 -8.11 9.24 0.39
N ARG A 20 -7.73 8.34 1.30
CA ARG A 20 -8.23 6.96 1.37
C ARG A 20 -9.14 6.71 2.58
N GLY A 21 -9.43 7.74 3.36
CA GLY A 21 -10.28 7.68 4.55
C GLY A 21 -9.70 6.83 5.69
N TYR A 22 -10.57 6.53 6.65
CA TYR A 22 -10.28 5.73 7.84
C TYR A 22 -11.18 4.50 7.88
N VAL A 23 -10.68 3.43 8.51
CA VAL A 23 -11.46 2.22 8.81
C VAL A 23 -11.23 1.86 10.27
N GLY A 24 -12.29 1.87 11.08
CA GLY A 24 -12.27 1.43 12.46
C GLY A 24 -12.34 -0.09 12.55
N VAL A 25 -11.54 -0.69 13.44
CA VAL A 25 -11.52 -2.12 13.72
C VAL A 25 -11.53 -2.37 15.23
N ILE A 26 -12.08 -3.52 15.63
CA ILE A 26 -12.17 -3.90 17.05
C ILE A 26 -11.47 -5.24 17.25
N ASN A 27 -10.33 -5.17 17.91
CA ASN A 27 -9.51 -6.33 18.21
C ASN A 27 -9.98 -7.06 19.46
N ARG A 28 -9.45 -8.28 19.64
CA ARG A 28 -9.63 -9.06 20.86
C ARG A 28 -8.92 -8.35 22.03
N SER A 29 -9.62 -8.22 23.15
CA SER A 29 -9.04 -7.75 24.41
C SER A 29 -8.15 -8.84 25.03
N GLN A 30 -7.35 -8.48 26.04
CA GLN A 30 -6.53 -9.46 26.77
C GLN A 30 -7.39 -10.60 27.34
N LYS A 31 -8.55 -10.28 27.92
CA LYS A 31 -9.51 -11.26 28.42
C LYS A 31 -10.04 -12.19 27.34
N ASP A 32 -10.30 -11.67 26.14
CA ASP A 32 -10.74 -12.50 24.99
C ASP A 32 -9.63 -13.44 24.52
N LEU A 33 -8.37 -13.02 24.61
CA LEU A 33 -7.21 -13.84 24.26
C LEU A 33 -7.01 -14.97 25.27
N ASP A 34 -7.01 -14.64 26.57
CA ASP A 34 -6.86 -15.62 27.65
C ASP A 34 -8.02 -16.64 27.64
N GLY A 35 -9.23 -16.19 27.27
CA GLY A 35 -10.41 -17.05 27.09
C GLY A 35 -10.47 -17.80 25.76
N GLY A 36 -9.44 -17.71 24.91
CA GLY A 36 -9.37 -18.45 23.65
C GLY A 36 -10.48 -18.10 22.65
N LYS A 37 -10.97 -16.86 22.63
CA LYS A 37 -12.09 -16.46 21.79
C LYS A 37 -11.80 -16.67 20.30
N ASP A 38 -12.68 -17.44 19.66
CA ASP A 38 -12.61 -17.72 18.23
C ASP A 38 -12.69 -16.44 17.40
N ILE A 39 -11.92 -16.41 16.31
CA ILE A 39 -11.85 -15.28 15.39
C ILE A 39 -13.20 -15.03 14.72
N LYS A 40 -13.98 -16.08 14.41
CA LYS A 40 -15.31 -15.92 13.80
C LYS A 40 -16.28 -15.22 14.75
N LEU A 41 -16.22 -15.57 16.04
CA LEU A 41 -17.02 -14.90 17.07
C LEU A 41 -16.58 -13.46 17.26
N GLN A 42 -15.27 -13.17 17.19
CA GLN A 42 -14.78 -11.79 17.23
C GLN A 42 -15.29 -10.96 16.05
N ILE A 43 -15.25 -11.49 14.82
CA ILE A 43 -15.73 -10.78 13.63
C ILE A 43 -17.23 -10.47 13.76
N LYS A 44 -18.02 -11.41 14.30
CA LYS A 44 -19.45 -11.17 14.57
C LYS A 44 -19.64 -10.09 15.64
N ALA A 45 -18.92 -10.18 16.76
CA ALA A 45 -18.98 -9.18 17.82
C ALA A 45 -18.57 -7.78 17.34
N GLU A 46 -17.57 -7.68 16.47
CA GLU A 46 -17.16 -6.43 15.84
C GLU A 46 -18.30 -5.83 15.00
N ARG A 47 -18.95 -6.64 14.16
CA ARG A 47 -20.11 -6.19 13.36
C ARG A 47 -21.25 -5.73 14.26
N ASP A 48 -21.59 -6.53 15.28
CA ASP A 48 -22.68 -6.21 16.21
C ASP A 48 -22.40 -4.91 16.97
N TYR A 49 -21.15 -4.68 17.40
CA TYR A 49 -20.75 -3.42 18.03
C TYR A 49 -21.01 -2.21 17.11
N PHE A 50 -20.54 -2.26 15.86
CA PHE A 50 -20.72 -1.13 14.94
C PHE A 50 -22.19 -0.88 14.60
N LEU A 51 -23.03 -1.94 14.56
CA LEU A 51 -24.48 -1.82 14.32
C LEU A 51 -25.25 -1.28 15.52
N GLN A 52 -24.79 -1.56 16.74
CA GLN A 52 -25.45 -1.16 17.98
C GLN A 52 -24.96 0.20 18.49
N HIS A 53 -23.73 0.61 18.18
CA HIS A 53 -23.14 1.83 18.72
C HIS A 53 -23.79 3.09 18.11
N PRO A 54 -24.40 3.99 18.91
CA PRO A 54 -25.14 5.16 18.41
C PRO A 54 -24.32 6.06 17.47
N SER A 55 -23.06 6.33 17.82
CA SER A 55 -22.18 7.20 17.02
C SER A 55 -21.68 6.58 15.71
N TYR A 56 -21.71 5.25 15.55
CA TYR A 56 -21.09 4.56 14.41
C TYR A 56 -22.07 3.76 13.54
N LYS A 57 -23.32 3.62 13.98
CA LYS A 57 -24.35 2.82 13.29
C LYS A 57 -24.53 3.20 11.82
N HIS A 58 -24.52 4.49 11.49
CA HIS A 58 -24.70 4.97 10.11
C HIS A 58 -23.50 4.66 9.20
N MET A 59 -22.34 4.32 9.75
CA MET A 59 -21.12 3.98 9.01
C MET A 59 -20.71 2.51 9.17
N ALA A 60 -21.52 1.68 9.83
CA ALA A 60 -21.18 0.30 10.16
C ALA A 60 -20.77 -0.57 8.95
N ASP A 61 -21.29 -0.26 7.75
CA ASP A 61 -20.95 -0.99 6.52
C ASP A 61 -19.58 -0.61 5.93
N LYS A 62 -18.98 0.49 6.38
CA LYS A 62 -17.63 0.95 6.01
C LYS A 62 -16.62 0.72 7.13
N MET A 63 -16.97 -0.09 8.13
CA MET A 63 -16.15 -0.38 9.30
C MET A 63 -15.90 -1.88 9.45
N GLY A 64 -14.94 -2.22 10.30
CA GLY A 64 -14.59 -3.58 10.67
C GLY A 64 -13.54 -4.22 9.77
N THR A 65 -13.02 -5.34 10.25
CA THR A 65 -11.90 -6.08 9.69
C THR A 65 -12.22 -6.61 8.29
N THR A 66 -13.46 -7.02 8.05
CA THR A 66 -13.91 -7.52 6.74
C THR A 66 -13.93 -6.42 5.68
N TYR A 67 -14.37 -5.21 6.04
CA TYR A 67 -14.34 -4.06 5.15
C TYR A 67 -12.90 -3.60 4.89
N LEU A 68 -12.06 -3.59 5.93
CA LEU A 68 -10.63 -3.28 5.80
C LEU A 68 -9.95 -4.22 4.80
N GLN A 69 -10.17 -5.53 4.92
CA GLN A 69 -9.59 -6.52 4.01
C GLN A 69 -9.99 -6.27 2.55
N LYS A 70 -11.29 -6.03 2.29
CA LYS A 70 -11.78 -5.72 0.94
C LYS A 70 -11.15 -4.43 0.39
N THR A 71 -11.07 -3.41 1.23
CA THR A 71 -10.52 -2.11 0.86
C THR A 71 -9.03 -2.21 0.53
N LEU A 72 -8.24 -2.88 1.37
CA LEU A 72 -6.81 -3.08 1.13
C LEU A 72 -6.55 -3.88 -0.15
N ASN A 73 -7.32 -4.96 -0.37
CA ASN A 73 -7.22 -5.76 -1.60
C ASN A 73 -7.53 -4.91 -2.84
N ALA A 74 -8.63 -4.16 -2.83
CA ALA A 74 -8.98 -3.28 -3.95
C ALA A 74 -7.92 -2.19 -4.18
N GLN A 75 -7.39 -1.60 -3.11
CA GLN A 75 -6.35 -0.57 -3.22
C GLN A 75 -5.05 -1.11 -3.79
N LEU A 76 -4.61 -2.29 -3.33
CA LEU A 76 -3.40 -2.94 -3.83
C LEU A 76 -3.55 -3.30 -5.32
N THR A 77 -4.64 -3.97 -5.69
CA THR A 77 -4.90 -4.38 -7.08
C THR A 77 -4.93 -3.17 -8.01
N ASN A 78 -5.64 -2.10 -7.62
CA ASN A 78 -5.68 -0.88 -8.41
C ASN A 78 -4.32 -0.19 -8.50
N HIS A 79 -3.55 -0.19 -7.41
CA HIS A 79 -2.21 0.40 -7.41
C HIS A 79 -1.25 -0.37 -8.34
N ILE A 80 -1.28 -1.71 -8.30
CA ILE A 80 -0.49 -2.56 -9.20
C ILE A 80 -0.88 -2.27 -10.66
N HIS A 81 -2.18 -2.32 -10.97
CA HIS A 81 -2.67 -2.09 -12.34
C HIS A 81 -2.23 -0.71 -12.89
N ASN A 82 -2.31 0.34 -12.06
CA ASN A 82 -1.94 1.69 -12.49
C ASN A 82 -0.43 1.91 -12.59
N THR A 83 0.36 1.18 -11.80
CA THR A 83 1.82 1.37 -11.73
C THR A 83 2.57 0.51 -12.74
N LEU A 84 2.03 -0.67 -13.09
CA LEU A 84 2.67 -1.63 -14.00
C LEU A 84 3.05 -1.04 -15.38
N PRO A 85 2.20 -0.27 -16.08
CA PRO A 85 2.57 0.32 -17.36
C PRO A 85 3.78 1.25 -17.24
N SER A 86 3.76 2.14 -16.26
CA SER A 86 4.88 3.08 -16.02
C SER A 86 6.18 2.36 -15.65
N LEU A 87 6.08 1.27 -14.90
CA LEU A 87 7.23 0.43 -14.53
C LEU A 87 7.80 -0.26 -15.77
N ARG A 88 6.94 -0.83 -16.62
CA ARG A 88 7.34 -1.45 -17.88
C ARG A 88 8.07 -0.45 -18.78
N ASP A 89 7.51 0.75 -18.96
CA ASP A 89 8.12 1.79 -19.79
C ASP A 89 9.48 2.22 -19.24
N LYS A 90 9.60 2.33 -17.92
CA LYS A 90 10.86 2.65 -17.25
C LYS A 90 11.91 1.57 -17.48
N LEU A 91 11.54 0.29 -17.35
CA LEU A 91 12.44 -0.84 -17.60
C LEU A 91 12.87 -0.91 -19.06
N GLN A 92 11.96 -0.67 -20.01
CA GLN A 92 12.28 -0.64 -21.44
C GLN A 92 13.26 0.50 -21.77
N LYS A 93 13.06 1.69 -21.21
CA LYS A 93 13.99 2.82 -21.37
C LYS A 93 15.38 2.51 -20.80
N GLN A 94 15.44 1.88 -19.62
CA GLN A 94 16.69 1.48 -19.00
C GLN A 94 17.44 0.43 -19.83
N LEU A 95 16.71 -0.57 -20.35
CA LEU A 95 17.27 -1.60 -21.22
C LEU A 95 17.83 -0.98 -22.50
N TYR A 96 17.07 -0.11 -23.17
CA TYR A 96 17.53 0.59 -24.38
C TYR A 96 18.80 1.43 -24.13
N ALA A 97 18.84 2.17 -23.02
CA ALA A 97 20.02 2.95 -22.66
C ALA A 97 21.26 2.06 -22.43
N LEU A 98 21.08 0.91 -21.78
CA LEU A 98 22.15 -0.06 -21.56
C LEU A 98 22.62 -0.71 -22.87
N GLU A 99 21.70 -1.11 -23.75
CA GLU A 99 22.03 -1.67 -25.07
C GLU A 99 22.80 -0.67 -25.94
N LYS A 100 22.41 0.60 -25.93
CA LYS A 100 23.14 1.67 -26.63
C LYS A 100 24.57 1.80 -26.09
N ASN A 101 24.73 1.91 -24.77
CA ASN A 101 26.05 2.01 -24.13
C ASN A 101 26.92 0.78 -24.47
N LEU A 102 26.36 -0.43 -24.47
CA LEU A 102 27.07 -1.64 -24.87
C LEU A 102 27.43 -1.65 -26.36
N GLY A 103 26.57 -1.13 -27.23
CA GLY A 103 26.87 -0.94 -28.65
C GLY A 103 28.06 -0.01 -28.86
N ASP A 104 28.04 1.15 -28.22
CA ASP A 104 29.12 2.15 -28.27
C ASP A 104 30.46 1.55 -27.76
N MET A 105 30.41 0.73 -26.70
CA MET A 105 31.60 0.02 -26.19
C MET A 105 32.06 -1.15 -27.07
N LYS A 106 31.16 -1.85 -27.78
CA LYS A 106 31.53 -2.91 -28.73
C LYS A 106 32.20 -2.35 -30.00
N HIS A 107 31.88 -1.11 -30.35
CA HIS A 107 32.57 -0.38 -31.42
C HIS A 107 33.95 0.17 -30.98
N LEU A 108 34.25 0.18 -29.68
CA LEU A 108 35.63 0.24 -29.19
C LEU A 108 36.29 -1.12 -29.44
N LYS A 109 36.79 -1.34 -30.66
CA LYS A 109 37.70 -2.45 -30.91
C LYS A 109 38.91 -2.29 -29.98
N LEU A 110 39.14 -3.30 -29.13
CA LEU A 110 40.30 -3.45 -28.26
C LEU A 110 41.65 -3.47 -29.00
N ASP A 111 41.65 -3.41 -30.33
CA ASP A 111 42.84 -3.56 -31.18
C ASP A 111 43.18 -2.33 -32.05
N ASP A 112 42.49 -1.19 -31.85
CA ASP A 112 42.83 0.03 -32.58
C ASP A 112 44.00 0.77 -31.90
N LYS A 113 45.22 0.44 -32.33
CA LYS A 113 46.50 1.00 -31.83
C LYS A 113 46.58 2.53 -31.87
N THR A 114 45.66 3.22 -32.56
CA THR A 114 45.63 4.67 -32.73
C THR A 114 45.08 5.44 -31.53
N MET A 115 44.26 4.83 -30.67
CA MET A 115 43.63 5.53 -29.53
C MET A 115 44.48 5.52 -28.25
N LYS A 116 45.45 4.60 -28.11
CA LYS A 116 46.37 4.59 -26.94
C LYS A 116 47.20 5.86 -26.82
N THR A 117 47.42 6.56 -27.93
CA THR A 117 48.25 7.78 -27.94
C THR A 117 47.48 9.02 -27.48
N LYS A 118 46.14 9.06 -27.64
CA LYS A 118 45.35 10.24 -27.27
C LYS A 118 44.95 10.26 -25.79
N ALA A 119 44.80 9.10 -25.16
CA ALA A 119 44.46 8.99 -23.74
C ALA A 119 45.67 9.13 -22.78
N LEU A 120 46.90 9.09 -23.30
CA LEU A 120 48.13 9.32 -22.51
C LEU A 120 48.63 10.78 -22.55
N LEU A 121 47.99 11.63 -23.35
CA LEU A 121 48.43 13.01 -23.64
C LEU A 121 47.44 14.08 -23.14
N GLN A 122 46.49 13.72 -22.29
CA GLN A 122 45.61 14.68 -21.59
C GLN A 122 45.70 14.49 -20.08
#